data_AF-A0A3A1Y1S5-F1
#
_entry.id   AF-A0A3A1Y1S5-F1
#
_cell.length_a   1.000
_cell.length_b   1.000
_cell.length_c   1.000
_cell.angle_alpha   90.00
_cell.angle_beta   90.00
_cell.angle_gamma   90.00
#
_symmetry.space_group_name_H-M   'P 1'
#
loop_
_entity.id
_entity.type
_entity.pdbx_description
1 polymer ?
#
loop_
_entity_poly.entity_id
_entity_poly.type
_entity_poly.pdbx_seq_one_letter_code
_entity_poly.pdbx_strand_id
1 'polypeptide(L)'
;MKMRFFELLKIEFTKVKRSKIVPLIFIAPLIVVGSGVASLHRYFTPEYTHAWSAMFIQSALVYSYYLLPLSMIVICVMIAGRETSNNGILKMLALPVSRYAISAAKFCVLLFYLLMEMVVFFAVFV
;
A
#
# COMPACT_ATOMS: atom_id res chain seq x y z
N MET A 1 -8.75 4.76 32.22
CA MET A 1 -8.98 3.58 31.36
C MET A 1 -7.94 3.61 30.24
N LYS A 2 -6.99 2.67 30.21
CA LYS A 2 -5.92 2.62 29.21
C LYS A 2 -6.52 2.02 27.93
N MET A 3 -6.65 2.80 26.86
CA MET A 3 -7.15 2.27 25.58
C MET A 3 -6.26 1.11 25.12
N ARG A 4 -6.88 0.01 24.69
CA ARG A 4 -6.13 -1.16 24.21
C ARG A 4 -5.54 -0.87 22.83
N PHE A 5 -4.38 -1.46 22.51
CA PHE A 5 -3.73 -1.29 21.21
C PHE A 5 -4.65 -1.65 20.03
N PHE A 6 -5.44 -2.71 20.17
CA PHE A 6 -6.43 -3.12 19.15
C PHE A 6 -7.54 -2.09 18.92
N GLU A 7 -7.94 -1.35 19.95
CA GLU A 7 -8.93 -0.27 19.81
C GLU A 7 -8.33 0.91 19.04
N LEU A 8 -7.07 1.27 19.34
CA LEU A 8 -6.32 2.29 18.60
C LEU A 8 -6.16 1.91 17.13
N LEU A 9 -5.79 0.66 16.87
CA LEU A 9 -5.66 0.13 15.51
C LEU A 9 -7.01 0.21 14.78
N LYS A 10 -8.11 -0.22 15.40
CA LYS A 10 -9.47 -0.10 14.83
C LYS A 10 -9.86 1.35 14.51
N ILE A 11 -9.48 2.29 15.37
CA ILE A 11 -9.72 3.73 15.15
C ILE A 11 -8.94 4.20 13.91
N GLU A 12 -7.64 3.92 13.83
CA GLU A 12 -6.82 4.30 12.67
C GLU A 12 -7.35 3.69 11.36
N PHE A 13 -7.73 2.40 11.39
CA PHE A 13 -8.38 1.76 10.24
C PHE A 13 -9.69 2.43 9.84
N THR A 14 -10.49 2.89 10.81
CA THR A 14 -11.76 3.59 10.53
C THR A 14 -11.52 4.96 9.88
N LYS A 15 -10.49 5.70 10.31
CA LYS A 15 -10.10 6.98 9.69
C LYS A 15 -9.71 6.80 8.23
N VAL A 16 -8.95 5.75 7.95
CA VAL A 16 -8.45 5.46 6.61
C VAL A 16 -9.51 4.80 5.72
N LYS A 17 -10.41 3.98 6.26
CA LYS A 17 -11.53 3.38 5.50
C LYS A 17 -12.46 4.43 4.87
N ARG A 18 -12.63 5.59 5.52
CA ARG A 18 -13.39 6.73 4.95
C ARG A 18 -12.61 7.53 3.91
N SER A 19 -11.38 7.14 3.57
CA SER A 19 -10.55 7.83 2.60
C SER A 19 -10.57 7.13 1.25
N LYS A 20 -10.20 7.86 0.19
CA LYS A 20 -10.00 7.30 -1.16
C LYS A 20 -8.63 6.61 -1.32
N ILE A 21 -7.96 6.23 -0.22
CA ILE A 21 -6.65 5.55 -0.25
C ILE A 21 -6.75 4.23 -1.02
N VAL A 22 -7.77 3.42 -0.72
CA VAL A 22 -7.98 2.10 -1.35
C VAL A 22 -7.96 2.18 -2.89
N PRO A 23 -8.88 2.89 -3.57
CA PRO A 23 -8.90 2.93 -5.03
C PRO A 23 -7.64 3.55 -5.64
N LEU A 24 -6.94 4.46 -4.94
CA LEU A 24 -5.71 5.06 -5.44
C LEU A 24 -4.56 4.05 -5.49
N ILE A 25 -4.40 3.24 -4.45
CA ILE A 25 -3.32 2.23 -4.37
C ILE A 25 -3.52 1.17 -5.46
N PHE A 26 -4.76 0.83 -5.81
CA PHE A 26 -5.07 -0.15 -6.85
C PHE A 26 -4.61 0.24 -8.25
N ILE A 27 -4.49 1.54 -8.55
CA ILE A 27 -4.17 2.01 -9.91
C ILE A 27 -2.73 1.64 -10.29
N ALA A 28 -1.79 1.76 -9.34
CA ALA A 28 -0.37 1.53 -9.61
C ALA A 28 -0.05 0.08 -10.04
N PRO A 29 -0.48 -0.97 -9.31
CA PRO A 29 -0.30 -2.36 -9.74
C PRO A 29 -0.93 -2.65 -11.10
N LEU A 30 -2.13 -2.14 -11.37
CA LEU A 30 -2.83 -2.34 -12.64
C LEU A 30 -2.05 -1.78 -13.83
N ILE A 31 -1.44 -0.59 -13.67
CA ILE A 31 -0.60 0.01 -14.72
C ILE A 31 0.63 -0.85 -15.02
N VAL A 32 1.30 -1.38 -13.98
CA VAL A 32 2.51 -2.20 -14.19
C VAL A 32 2.21 -3.58 -14.76
N VAL A 33 1.08 -4.21 -14.38
CA VAL A 33 0.70 -5.45 -15.06
C VAL A 33 0.35 -5.16 -16.52
N GLY A 34 -0.40 -4.09 -16.79
CA GLY A 34 -0.74 -3.67 -18.16
C GLY A 34 0.48 -3.42 -19.05
N SER A 35 1.53 -2.78 -18.53
CA SER A 35 2.78 -2.56 -19.27
C SER A 35 3.58 -3.85 -19.48
N GLY A 36 3.54 -4.77 -18.52
CA GLY A 36 4.10 -6.12 -18.66
C GLY A 36 3.42 -6.90 -19.79
N VAL A 37 2.09 -6.95 -19.80
CA VAL A 37 1.28 -7.61 -20.84
C VAL A 37 1.52 -6.97 -22.20
N ALA A 38 1.59 -5.64 -22.31
CA ALA A 38 1.88 -4.97 -23.58
C ALA A 38 3.29 -5.31 -24.13
N SER A 39 4.23 -5.68 -23.26
CA SER A 39 5.59 -6.06 -23.64
C SER A 39 5.74 -7.54 -24.02
N LEU A 40 4.66 -8.34 -23.95
CA LEU A 40 4.64 -9.78 -24.31
C LEU A 40 5.25 -10.08 -25.67
N HIS A 41 4.98 -9.23 -26.66
CA HIS A 41 5.47 -9.43 -28.03
C HIS A 41 7.00 -9.54 -28.11
N ARG A 42 7.74 -8.95 -27.16
CA ARG A 42 9.20 -9.05 -27.10
C ARG A 42 9.70 -10.40 -26.57
N TYR A 43 8.85 -11.15 -25.88
CA TYR A 43 9.16 -12.45 -25.28
C TYR A 43 8.75 -13.63 -26.17
N PHE A 44 8.01 -13.40 -27.26
CA PHE A 44 7.71 -14.40 -28.29
C PHE A 44 8.88 -14.55 -29.29
N THR A 45 10.10 -14.74 -28.79
CA THR A 45 11.23 -15.19 -29.60
C THR A 45 11.53 -16.65 -29.29
N PRO A 46 12.04 -17.44 -30.27
CA PRO A 46 12.28 -18.87 -30.08
C PRO A 46 13.30 -19.22 -28.97
N GLU A 47 13.99 -18.23 -28.42
CA GLU A 47 14.94 -18.38 -27.30
C GLU A 47 14.25 -18.45 -25.92
N TYR A 48 13.01 -17.97 -25.76
CA TYR A 48 12.33 -17.92 -24.46
C TYR A 48 11.21 -18.96 -24.35
N THR A 49 11.54 -20.13 -23.80
CA THR A 49 10.59 -21.22 -23.52
C THR A 49 9.62 -20.93 -22.38
N HIS A 50 9.90 -19.95 -21.51
CA HIS A 50 9.06 -19.56 -20.36
C HIS A 50 8.76 -18.05 -20.34
N ALA A 51 8.16 -17.53 -21.42
CA ALA A 51 7.82 -16.11 -21.56
C ALA A 51 7.03 -15.54 -20.36
N TRP A 52 6.12 -16.32 -19.77
CA TRP A 52 5.30 -15.91 -18.62
C TRP A 52 6.13 -15.65 -17.35
N SER A 53 7.09 -16.53 -17.04
CA SER A 53 7.93 -16.36 -15.85
C SER A 53 8.89 -15.19 -16.02
N ALA A 54 9.42 -14.98 -17.23
CA ALA A 54 10.26 -13.83 -17.56
C ALA A 54 9.50 -12.51 -17.37
N MET A 55 8.24 -12.44 -17.81
CA MET A 55 7.39 -11.28 -17.56
C MET A 55 7.12 -11.04 -16.10
N PHE A 56 6.75 -12.08 -15.35
CA PHE A 56 6.48 -11.95 -13.91
C PHE A 56 7.69 -11.38 -13.18
N ILE A 57 8.89 -11.91 -13.44
CA ILE A 57 10.13 -11.43 -12.82
C ILE A 57 10.39 -9.97 -13.19
N GLN A 58 10.27 -9.60 -14.48
CA GLN A 58 10.49 -8.22 -14.91
C GLN A 58 9.50 -7.25 -14.25
N SER A 59 8.21 -7.56 -14.28
CA SER A 59 7.18 -6.71 -13.69
C SER A 59 7.30 -6.65 -12.17
N ALA A 60 7.67 -7.74 -11.50
CA ALA A 60 7.91 -7.76 -10.05
C ALA A 60 9.11 -6.89 -9.66
N LEU A 61 10.18 -6.87 -10.45
CA LEU A 61 11.33 -6.00 -10.24
C LEU A 61 10.95 -4.52 -10.38
N VAL A 62 10.22 -4.15 -11.44
CA VAL A 62 9.74 -2.77 -11.63
C VAL A 62 8.78 -2.35 -10.52
N TYR A 63 7.86 -3.23 -10.14
CA TYR A 63 6.91 -2.99 -9.06
C TYR A 63 7.63 -2.77 -7.72
N SER A 64 8.52 -3.69 -7.33
CA SER A 64 9.22 -3.63 -6.04
C SER A 64 10.19 -2.45 -5.95
N TYR A 65 10.88 -2.10 -7.03
CA TYR A 65 11.88 -1.03 -7.00
C TYR A 65 11.28 0.37 -7.07
N TYR A 66 10.24 0.58 -7.88
CA TYR A 66 9.68 1.91 -8.11
C TYR A 66 8.30 2.10 -7.49
N LEU A 67 7.37 1.17 -7.72
CA LEU A 67 6.00 1.37 -7.28
C LEU A 67 5.84 1.22 -5.78
N LEU A 68 6.50 0.25 -5.16
CA LEU A 68 6.32 -0.01 -3.74
C LEU A 68 6.86 1.11 -2.83
N PRO A 69 8.04 1.71 -3.09
CA PRO A 69 8.47 2.90 -2.37
C PRO A 69 7.56 4.11 -2.64
N LEU A 70 7.08 4.26 -3.89
CA LEU A 70 6.18 5.35 -4.25
C LEU A 70 4.82 5.21 -3.54
N SER A 71 4.25 4.01 -3.50
CA SER A 71 2.99 3.73 -2.83
C SER A 71 3.12 3.93 -1.32
N MET A 72 4.24 3.52 -0.72
CA MET A 72 4.56 3.81 0.67
C MET A 72 4.54 5.32 0.95
N ILE A 73 5.18 6.13 0.10
CA ILE A 73 5.19 7.60 0.22
C ILE A 73 3.76 8.15 0.11
N VAL A 74 3.00 7.73 -0.88
CA VAL A 74 1.61 8.19 -1.10
C VAL A 74 0.73 7.86 0.11
N ILE A 75 0.79 6.62 0.62
CA ILE A 75 0.04 6.20 1.81
C ILE A 75 0.44 7.04 3.02
N CYS A 76 1.74 7.23 3.25
CA CYS A 76 2.26 8.09 4.32
C CYS A 76 1.71 9.51 4.25
N VAL A 77 1.79 10.14 3.07
CA VAL A 77 1.29 11.51 2.85
C VAL A 77 -0.21 11.60 3.08
N MET A 78 -0.98 10.60 2.64
CA MET A 78 -2.43 10.59 2.86
C MET A 78 -2.79 10.38 4.33
N ILE A 79 -2.07 9.53 5.06
CA ILE A 79 -2.24 9.37 6.52
C ILE A 79 -1.88 10.69 7.23
N ALA A 80 -0.73 11.29 6.89
CA ALA A 80 -0.28 12.55 7.47
C ALA A 80 -1.27 13.70 7.20
N GLY A 81 -1.77 13.82 5.97
CA GLY A 81 -2.78 14.82 5.61
C GLY A 81 -4.07 14.67 6.42
N ARG A 82 -4.45 13.45 6.78
CA ARG A 82 -5.64 13.18 7.63
C ARG A 82 -5.41 13.54 9.10
N GLU A 83 -4.18 13.42 9.57
CA GLU A 83 -3.81 13.78 10.94
C GLU A 83 -3.69 15.29 11.13
N THR A 84 -3.21 15.99 10.10
CA THR A 84 -3.17 17.46 10.08
C THR A 84 -4.55 18.06 9.83
N SER A 85 -5.40 17.40 9.04
CA SER A 85 -6.78 17.82 8.81
C SER A 85 -7.58 17.84 10.13
N ASN A 86 -8.25 18.96 10.40
CA ASN A 86 -9.07 19.18 11.60
C ASN A 86 -8.32 18.97 12.93
N ASN A 87 -6.99 19.13 12.94
CA ASN A 87 -6.14 18.91 14.11
C ASN A 87 -6.31 17.50 14.70
N GLY A 88 -6.47 16.49 13.84
CA GLY A 88 -6.71 15.09 14.23
C GLY A 88 -5.68 14.54 15.20
N ILE A 89 -4.39 14.86 14.99
CA ILE A 89 -3.31 14.42 15.88
C ILE A 89 -3.37 15.08 17.26
N LEU A 90 -3.71 16.37 17.32
CA LEU A 90 -3.84 17.10 18.59
C LEU A 90 -5.02 16.55 19.40
N LYS A 91 -6.14 16.23 18.73
CA LYS A 91 -7.31 15.58 19.36
C LYS A 91 -6.98 14.20 19.91
N MET A 92 -6.12 13.43 19.24
CA MET A 92 -5.66 12.14 19.75
C MET A 92 -4.69 12.28 20.92
N LEU A 93 -3.77 13.23 20.86
CA LEU A 93 -2.80 13.48 21.93
C LEU A 93 -3.43 14.07 23.21
N ALA A 94 -4.64 14.62 23.11
CA ALA A 94 -5.44 15.04 24.26
C ALA A 94 -6.01 13.85 25.06
N LEU A 95 -6.10 12.66 24.46
CA LEU A 95 -6.49 11.44 25.17
C LEU A 95 -5.26 10.86 25.90
N PRO A 96 -5.45 10.17 27.05
CA PRO A 96 -4.35 9.56 27.80
C PRO A 96 -3.82 8.28 27.11
N VAL A 97 -3.22 8.46 25.93
CA VAL A 97 -2.71 7.42 25.04
C VAL A 97 -1.22 7.64 24.83
N SER A 98 -0.42 6.56 24.79
CA SER A 98 1.01 6.67 24.56
C SER A 98 1.33 7.01 23.11
N ARG A 99 2.30 7.91 22.91
CA ARG A 99 2.78 8.31 21.57
C ARG A 99 3.31 7.12 20.76
N TYR A 100 4.00 6.19 21.45
CA TYR A 100 4.51 4.95 20.85
C TYR A 100 3.41 4.01 20.36
N ALA A 101 2.29 3.90 21.07
CA ALA A 101 1.17 3.06 20.60
C ALA A 101 0.49 3.67 19.38
N ILE A 102 0.40 5.00 19.32
CA ILE A 102 -0.15 5.72 18.16
C ILE A 102 0.75 5.54 16.93
N SER A 103 2.06 5.70 17.06
CA SER A 103 2.99 5.50 15.93
C SER A 103 2.99 4.04 15.46
N ALA A 104 2.99 3.07 16.37
CA ALA A 104 2.89 1.66 16.03
C ALA A 104 1.58 1.32 15.31
N ALA A 105 0.44 1.86 15.77
CA ALA A 105 -0.85 1.65 15.10
C ALA A 105 -0.84 2.20 13.66
N LYS A 106 -0.27 3.39 13.44
CA LYS A 106 -0.11 3.98 12.10
C LYS A 106 0.78 3.14 11.20
N PHE A 107 1.88 2.64 11.74
CA PHE A 107 2.78 1.73 11.01
C PHE A 107 2.07 0.43 10.62
N CYS A 108 1.27 -0.17 11.52
CA CYS A 108 0.46 -1.35 11.19
C CYS A 108 -0.54 -1.08 10.07
N VAL A 109 -1.19 0.10 10.05
CA VAL A 109 -2.10 0.48 8.97
C VAL A 109 -1.36 0.62 7.65
N LEU A 110 -0.19 1.27 7.64
CA LEU A 110 0.65 1.39 6.45
C LEU A 110 1.06 0.01 5.90
N LEU A 111 1.56 -0.88 6.78
CA LEU A 111 1.94 -2.23 6.40
C LEU A 111 0.77 -3.02 5.81
N PHE A 112 -0.42 -2.89 6.37
CA PHE A 112 -1.61 -3.54 5.85
C PHE A 112 -1.94 -3.09 4.41
N TYR A 113 -1.83 -1.80 4.12
CA TYR A 113 -2.07 -1.30 2.76
C TYR A 113 -1.01 -1.76 1.76
N LEU A 114 0.26 -1.78 2.14
CA LEU A 114 1.33 -2.34 1.29
C LEU A 114 1.13 -3.83 1.03
N LEU A 115 0.73 -4.59 2.06
CA LEU A 115 0.44 -6.02 1.90
C LEU A 115 -0.77 -6.23 0.98
N MET A 116 -1.83 -5.44 1.15
CA MET A 116 -2.99 -5.46 0.26
C MET A 116 -2.58 -5.16 -1.19
N GLU A 117 -1.71 -4.19 -1.42
CA GLU A 117 -1.16 -3.89 -2.74
C GLU A 117 -0.37 -5.06 -3.35
N MET A 118 0.47 -5.73 -2.56
CA MET A 118 1.20 -6.92 -3.01
C MET A 118 0.26 -8.07 -3.38
N VAL A 119 -0.79 -8.31 -2.60
CA VAL A 119 -1.79 -9.35 -2.89
C VAL A 119 -2.51 -9.05 -4.20
N VAL A 120 -2.81 -7.79 -4.46
CA VAL A 120 -3.46 -7.35 -5.70
C VAL A 120 -2.52 -7.51 -6.89
N PHE A 121 -1.26 -7.09 -6.75
CA PHE A 121 -0.25 -7.32 -7.78
C PHE A 121 -0.19 -8.81 -8.16
N PHE A 122 -0.14 -9.69 -7.16
CA PHE A 122 -0.11 -11.13 -7.38
C PHE A 122 -1.42 -11.65 -8.02
N ALA A 123 -2.58 -11.21 -7.53
CA ALA A 123 -3.89 -11.62 -8.04
C ALA A 123 -4.16 -11.17 -9.48
N VAL A 124 -3.57 -10.07 -9.94
CA VAL A 124 -3.67 -9.61 -11.34
C VAL A 124 -2.70 -10.38 -12.24
N PHE A 125 -1.64 -10.97 -11.68
CA PHE A 125 -0.64 -11.77 -12.40
C PHE A 125 -0.93 -13.28 -12.46
N VAL A 126 -1.85 -13.80 -11.65
CA VAL A 126 -2.32 -15.20 -11.68
C VAL A 126 -3.51 -15.32 -12.62
#